data_AF-A0A966BII5-F1
#
_entry.id   AF-A0A966BII5-F1
#
_cell.length_a   1.000
_cell.length_b   1.000
_cell.length_c   1.000
_cell.angle_alpha   90.00
_cell.angle_beta   90.00
_cell.angle_gamma   90.00
#
_symmetry.space_group_name_H-M   'P 1'
#
loop_
_entity.id
_entity.type
_entity.pdbx_description
1 polymer ?
#
loop_
_entity_poly.entity_id
_entity_poly.type
_entity_poly.pdbx_seq_one_letter_code
_entity_poly.pdbx_strand_id
1 'polypeptide(L)'
;LRHLLVNRNFVFIEHDLNLPLEISLPSIDYIFHLAGIEAYLNGLDVSLETLLVNSLGTRQLLELAKKDKAKFLLGSTIDIYSGFLSATDHHREEAYSHHEAKRFSEALIHEYYSRYRLDARIVRLGHLYGPRMNLEAGNEISRLIRAALDNQPLVVGGQGLKILYPTYITDLIYGLIKAMFSQSSAGQIFTLVNPQKSTALNFANNLKKALKNENLEIEFSPEEAEFEPQALSKAVLASQENLGWQPKVSPEQGLIKTLAWLKAGKTTHPHQSQKIKEEIINQSDDYSPEELGIKPSPAFVLQPRNSGEAKPEKPKLNFKFKIPKIKLPKFKKPTKKGKLWLVGAGIIFLWLVGPLVLSAALAFSGVNTLKQAREITDFTRAQKLIQLTDRAANRFSLSRRLLRQADLTIKLIGLKSPAQNYDRLLSIGINLSQGGRHLAQAGEAGTLLTQIILHHEAGNLPEALKRIQLSLDQAYSELSFVESELQSGKQLELDLTSNLVKQYQQLTEELPRLRQKINQLRNILPLVPGFVAQDSKKTYLVLFQNSAELRPTGGFIGSYGLLSFEKGKLLDFSVEDIYAADGQLKGFVEPPAPIKEFLGQNTWFFRDSNWDPDFLVSAER
;
A
#
# COMPACT_ATOMS: atom_id res chain seq x y z
N LEU A 1 -6.75 -4.43 -22.02
CA LEU A 1 -6.70 -3.50 -23.17
C LEU A 1 -6.68 -4.17 -24.56
N ARG A 2 -6.24 -5.43 -24.72
CA ARG A 2 -6.10 -6.08 -26.06
C ARG A 2 -7.29 -5.92 -27.03
N HIS A 3 -8.53 -6.02 -26.54
CA HIS A 3 -9.73 -5.85 -27.38
C HIS A 3 -9.95 -4.42 -27.88
N LEU A 4 -9.37 -3.41 -27.23
CA LEU A 4 -9.44 -2.01 -27.67
C LEU A 4 -8.35 -1.66 -28.69
N LEU A 5 -7.21 -2.34 -28.65
CA LEU A 5 -6.08 -2.07 -29.56
C LEU A 5 -6.40 -2.35 -31.04
N VAL A 6 -7.48 -3.09 -31.32
CA VAL A 6 -7.97 -3.34 -32.68
C VAL A 6 -8.98 -2.28 -33.16
N ASN A 7 -9.47 -1.43 -32.25
CA ASN A 7 -10.42 -0.37 -32.60
C ASN A 7 -9.66 0.83 -33.19
N ARG A 8 -10.01 1.22 -34.41
CA ARG A 8 -9.37 2.36 -35.11
C ARG A 8 -9.60 3.70 -34.41
N ASN A 9 -10.63 3.79 -33.56
CA ASN A 9 -10.94 4.98 -32.78
C ASN A 9 -10.28 4.98 -31.39
N PHE A 10 -9.36 4.04 -31.12
CA PHE A 10 -8.65 3.93 -29.85
C PHE A 10 -7.14 3.99 -30.07
N VAL A 11 -6.48 4.87 -29.32
CA VAL A 11 -5.02 4.98 -29.28
C VAL A 11 -4.58 4.80 -27.83
N PHE A 12 -3.64 3.88 -27.60
CA PHE A 12 -3.02 3.68 -26.29
C PHE A 12 -1.69 4.44 -26.22
N ILE A 13 -1.52 5.20 -25.14
CA ILE A 13 -0.30 5.95 -24.85
C ILE A 13 0.11 5.58 -23.43
N GLU A 14 1.32 5.03 -23.29
CA GLU A 14 1.92 4.72 -22.00
C GLU A 14 2.71 5.94 -21.53
N HIS A 15 2.27 6.56 -20.42
CA HIS A 15 2.89 7.77 -19.88
C HIS A 15 2.64 7.87 -18.37
N ASP A 16 3.65 8.35 -17.62
CA ASP A 16 3.52 8.70 -16.21
C ASP A 16 3.23 10.20 -16.08
N LEU A 17 2.09 10.56 -15.48
CA LEU A 17 1.67 11.94 -15.30
C LEU A 17 2.60 12.76 -14.39
N ASN A 18 3.51 12.14 -13.65
CA ASN A 18 4.54 12.86 -12.90
C ASN A 18 5.67 13.38 -13.80
N LEU A 19 5.81 12.83 -15.01
CA LEU A 19 6.79 13.25 -16.00
C LEU A 19 6.17 14.27 -16.97
N PRO A 20 6.97 15.19 -17.52
CA PRO A 20 6.54 16.11 -18.57
C PRO A 20 5.84 15.39 -19.73
N LEU A 21 4.65 15.87 -20.12
CA LEU A 21 3.94 15.44 -21.33
C LEU A 21 4.64 15.97 -22.60
N GLU A 22 5.78 15.36 -22.96
CA GLU A 22 6.55 15.67 -24.19
C GLU A 22 6.03 14.93 -25.44
N ILE A 23 4.84 14.35 -25.33
CA ILE A 23 4.19 13.61 -26.40
C ILE A 23 3.42 14.59 -27.28
N SER A 24 3.67 14.56 -28.58
CA SER A 24 2.90 15.35 -29.56
C SER A 24 1.52 14.74 -29.74
N LEU A 25 0.53 15.26 -29.01
CA LEU A 25 -0.86 14.87 -29.14
C LEU A 25 -1.58 15.75 -30.17
N PRO A 26 -2.58 15.22 -30.90
CA PRO A 26 -3.54 16.08 -31.61
C PRO A 26 -4.32 16.93 -30.59
N SER A 27 -4.97 17.99 -31.08
CA SER A 27 -5.84 18.84 -30.24
C SER A 27 -6.84 17.98 -29.49
N ILE A 28 -6.97 18.23 -28.19
CA ILE A 28 -7.87 17.47 -27.30
C ILE A 28 -9.12 18.30 -27.01
N ASP A 29 -10.30 17.69 -27.18
CA ASP A 29 -11.58 18.34 -26.86
C ASP A 29 -12.04 18.09 -25.41
N TYR A 30 -11.76 16.90 -24.88
CA TYR A 30 -12.25 16.44 -23.58
C TYR A 30 -11.17 15.65 -22.83
N ILE A 31 -10.95 15.97 -21.56
CA ILE A 31 -10.02 15.27 -20.67
C ILE A 31 -10.80 14.72 -19.47
N PHE A 32 -10.83 13.40 -19.35
CA PHE A 32 -11.28 12.70 -18.15
C PHE A 32 -10.05 12.32 -17.31
N HIS A 33 -9.72 13.12 -16.31
CA HIS A 33 -8.63 12.83 -15.37
C HIS A 33 -9.15 11.89 -14.28
N LEU A 34 -9.10 10.59 -14.58
CA LEU A 34 -9.48 9.50 -13.67
C LEU A 34 -8.25 8.82 -13.04
N ALA A 35 -7.05 9.35 -13.27
CA ALA A 35 -5.83 8.83 -12.68
C ALA A 35 -5.73 9.31 -11.23
N GLY A 36 -5.68 8.36 -10.30
CA GLY A 36 -5.45 8.58 -8.88
C GLY A 36 -4.84 7.32 -8.28
N ILE A 37 -3.84 7.50 -7.43
CA ILE A 37 -3.33 6.42 -6.59
C ILE A 37 -4.11 6.50 -5.29
N GLU A 38 -5.15 5.67 -5.18
CA GLU A 38 -5.94 5.60 -3.97
C GLU A 38 -5.14 4.95 -2.83
N ALA A 39 -5.28 5.48 -1.61
CA ALA A 39 -4.54 5.05 -0.40
C ALA A 39 -4.54 3.54 -0.16
N TYR A 40 -5.65 2.89 -0.47
CA TYR A 40 -5.87 1.48 -0.20
C TYR A 40 -5.11 0.52 -1.15
N LEU A 41 -4.57 1.01 -2.28
CA LEU A 41 -3.77 0.22 -3.24
C LEU A 41 -2.33 -0.06 -2.76
N ASN A 42 -1.76 0.79 -1.89
CA ASN A 42 -0.34 0.72 -1.51
C ASN A 42 -0.11 0.47 -0.01
N GLY A 43 -1.18 0.38 0.80
CA GLY A 43 -1.08 0.17 2.25
C GLY A 43 -0.39 1.31 3.01
N LEU A 44 -0.21 2.47 2.37
CA LEU A 44 0.23 3.74 2.94
C LEU A 44 -0.84 4.78 2.57
N ASP A 45 -1.34 5.55 3.54
CA ASP A 45 -2.36 6.58 3.29
C ASP A 45 -1.85 7.66 2.31
N VAL A 46 -0.56 8.02 2.39
CA VAL A 46 0.09 9.00 1.51
C VAL A 46 1.47 8.53 1.05
N SER A 47 1.75 8.66 -0.26
CA SER A 47 3.10 8.53 -0.84
C SER A 47 3.45 9.76 -1.67
N LEU A 48 4.74 9.95 -1.97
CA LEU A 48 5.18 11.02 -2.87
C LEU A 48 4.53 10.91 -4.25
N GLU A 49 4.38 9.70 -4.80
CA GLU A 49 3.65 9.52 -6.07
C GLU A 49 2.19 9.97 -5.94
N THR A 50 1.52 9.59 -4.86
CA THR A 50 0.13 10.00 -4.62
C THR A 50 0.00 11.51 -4.55
N LEU A 51 0.93 12.20 -3.88
CA LEU A 51 0.96 13.66 -3.83
C LEU A 51 1.24 14.26 -5.22
N LEU A 52 2.25 13.77 -5.94
CA LEU A 52 2.66 14.31 -7.24
C LEU A 52 1.60 14.08 -8.33
N VAL A 53 0.98 12.91 -8.39
CA VAL A 53 -0.08 12.62 -9.40
C VAL A 53 -1.27 13.55 -9.18
N ASN A 54 -1.70 13.72 -7.92
CA ASN A 54 -2.83 14.58 -7.57
C ASN A 54 -2.49 16.08 -7.66
N SER A 55 -1.21 16.48 -7.57
CA SER A 55 -0.77 17.88 -7.70
C SER A 55 -0.19 18.20 -9.08
N LEU A 56 1.07 17.82 -9.32
CA LEU A 56 1.81 18.06 -10.56
C LEU A 56 1.14 17.41 -11.76
N GLY A 57 0.71 16.15 -11.66
CA GLY A 57 0.04 15.43 -12.75
C GLY A 57 -1.26 16.11 -13.17
N THR A 58 -2.10 16.47 -12.19
CA THR A 58 -3.32 17.26 -12.43
C THR A 58 -3.00 18.60 -13.09
N ARG A 59 -1.98 19.33 -12.61
CA ARG A 59 -1.56 20.61 -13.20
C ARG A 59 -1.15 20.47 -14.66
N GLN A 60 -0.41 19.42 -15.00
CA GLN A 60 0.04 19.20 -16.38
C GLN A 60 -1.14 18.98 -17.33
N LEU A 61 -2.12 18.16 -16.94
CA LEU A 61 -3.31 17.95 -17.75
C LEU A 61 -4.20 19.21 -17.82
N LEU A 62 -4.22 20.04 -16.78
CA LEU A 62 -4.90 21.35 -16.82
C LEU A 62 -4.24 22.34 -17.78
N GLU A 63 -2.91 22.39 -17.83
CA GLU A 63 -2.21 23.21 -18.82
C GLU A 63 -2.49 22.73 -20.25
N LEU A 64 -2.54 21.42 -20.46
CA LEU A 64 -2.95 20.83 -21.74
C LEU A 64 -4.39 21.21 -22.09
N ALA A 65 -5.32 21.09 -21.14
CA ALA A 65 -6.71 21.49 -21.33
C ALA A 65 -6.83 22.97 -21.69
N LYS A 66 -6.08 23.83 -21.01
CA LYS A 66 -6.05 25.28 -21.27
C LYS A 66 -5.48 25.59 -22.64
N LYS A 67 -4.39 24.93 -23.04
CA LYS A 67 -3.76 25.10 -24.36
C LYS A 67 -4.73 24.76 -25.48
N ASP A 68 -5.43 23.63 -25.37
CA ASP A 68 -6.30 23.10 -26.41
C ASP A 68 -7.77 23.57 -26.27
N LYS A 69 -8.08 24.33 -25.21
CA LYS A 69 -9.44 24.72 -24.80
C LYS A 69 -10.36 23.51 -24.57
N ALA A 70 -9.78 22.42 -24.08
CA ALA A 70 -10.48 21.19 -23.76
C ALA A 70 -11.37 21.35 -22.51
N LYS A 71 -12.49 20.62 -22.47
CA LYS A 71 -13.23 20.43 -21.23
C LYS A 71 -12.50 19.46 -20.30
N PHE A 72 -12.38 19.82 -19.04
CA PHE A 72 -11.68 19.01 -18.04
C PHE A 72 -12.60 18.44 -16.95
N LEU A 73 -12.58 17.14 -16.69
CA LEU A 73 -13.27 16.49 -15.57
C LEU A 73 -12.27 15.80 -14.66
N LEU A 74 -12.29 16.14 -13.36
CA LEU A 74 -11.51 15.46 -12.33
C LEU A 74 -12.33 14.36 -11.63
N GLY A 75 -11.79 13.15 -11.55
CA GLY A 75 -12.25 12.10 -10.64
C GLY A 75 -11.68 12.29 -9.22
N SER A 76 -12.55 12.67 -8.29
CA SER A 76 -12.29 12.86 -6.86
C SER A 76 -12.99 11.76 -6.03
N THR A 77 -12.95 11.83 -4.70
CA THR A 77 -13.55 10.83 -3.78
C THR A 77 -14.61 11.46 -2.88
N ILE A 78 -15.58 10.66 -2.42
CA ILE A 78 -16.50 11.03 -1.34
C ILE A 78 -15.83 11.04 0.03
N ASP A 79 -14.68 10.38 0.21
CA ASP A 79 -14.00 10.30 1.51
C ASP A 79 -13.57 11.68 2.00
N ILE A 80 -13.42 12.63 1.08
CA ILE A 80 -13.24 14.05 1.35
C ILE A 80 -14.31 14.66 2.29
N TYR A 81 -15.53 14.11 2.35
CA TYR A 81 -16.58 14.59 3.25
C TYR A 81 -16.37 14.18 4.71
N SER A 82 -15.56 13.15 4.97
CA SER A 82 -15.22 12.71 6.34
C SER A 82 -14.37 13.73 7.08
N GLY A 83 -13.72 14.65 6.36
CA GLY A 83 -13.03 15.77 6.98
C GLY A 83 -11.76 15.39 7.74
N PHE A 84 -11.16 14.23 7.47
CA PHE A 84 -9.77 13.92 7.88
C PHE A 84 -8.77 14.83 7.13
N LEU A 85 -8.86 16.12 7.36
CA LEU A 85 -7.76 17.06 7.28
C LEU A 85 -6.99 16.89 8.58
N SER A 86 -5.65 16.94 8.54
CA SER A 86 -4.76 16.83 9.70
C SER A 86 -5.38 17.48 10.95
N ALA A 87 -5.85 16.66 11.88
CA ALA A 87 -6.55 17.15 13.06
C ALA A 87 -5.52 17.72 14.04
N THR A 88 -5.71 18.95 14.49
CA THR A 88 -4.90 19.60 15.52
C THR A 88 -5.24 19.15 16.95
N ASP A 89 -6.12 18.15 17.11
CA ASP A 89 -6.54 17.68 18.43
C ASP A 89 -5.59 16.58 18.95
N HIS A 90 -4.84 16.98 19.96
CA HIS A 90 -3.84 16.38 20.88
C HIS A 90 -3.44 14.88 20.87
N HIS A 91 -3.83 14.04 19.91
CA HIS A 91 -3.44 12.62 19.89
C HIS A 91 -2.78 12.13 18.60
N ARG A 92 -2.88 12.87 17.47
CA ARG A 92 -2.22 12.50 16.20
C ARG A 92 -1.84 13.74 15.37
N GLU A 93 -0.73 14.39 15.71
CA GLU A 93 -0.19 15.53 14.93
C GLU A 93 0.42 15.14 13.56
N GLU A 94 0.44 13.84 13.17
CA GLU A 94 1.25 13.35 12.03
C GLU A 94 0.49 12.65 10.88
N ALA A 95 -0.85 12.71 10.81
CA ALA A 95 -1.61 11.96 9.81
C ALA A 95 -1.94 12.80 8.54
N TYR A 96 -0.96 13.02 7.66
CA TYR A 96 -1.25 13.45 6.29
C TYR A 96 -2.08 12.37 5.58
N SER A 97 -3.15 12.77 4.90
CA SER A 97 -4.09 11.83 4.25
C SER A 97 -4.14 12.01 2.73
N HIS A 98 -4.47 10.95 1.99
CA HIS A 98 -4.72 11.06 0.55
C HIS A 98 -5.85 12.08 0.25
N HIS A 99 -6.75 12.29 1.21
CA HIS A 99 -7.86 13.24 1.08
C HIS A 99 -7.35 14.69 0.94
N GLU A 100 -6.23 15.04 1.57
CA GLU A 100 -5.58 16.35 1.43
C GLU A 100 -5.03 16.55 0.01
N ALA A 101 -4.41 15.51 -0.56
CA ALA A 101 -3.91 15.56 -1.94
C ALA A 101 -5.06 15.74 -2.94
N LYS A 102 -6.17 15.02 -2.75
CA LYS A 102 -7.38 15.18 -3.57
C LYS A 102 -8.03 16.54 -3.37
N ARG A 103 -8.08 17.06 -2.14
CA ARG A 103 -8.56 18.43 -1.86
C ARG A 103 -7.70 19.48 -2.55
N PHE A 104 -6.38 19.30 -2.57
CA PHE A 104 -5.49 20.16 -3.35
C PHE A 104 -5.81 20.10 -4.84
N SER A 105 -6.06 18.91 -5.41
CA SER A 105 -6.51 18.78 -6.81
C SER A 105 -7.81 19.55 -7.04
N GLU A 106 -8.82 19.39 -6.19
CA GLU A 106 -10.10 20.10 -6.29
C GLU A 106 -9.91 21.63 -6.25
N ALA A 107 -9.08 22.13 -5.35
CA ALA A 107 -8.73 23.54 -5.28
C ALA A 107 -8.03 24.03 -6.55
N LEU A 108 -7.11 23.23 -7.11
CA LEU A 108 -6.43 23.56 -8.36
C LEU A 108 -7.40 23.66 -9.54
N ILE A 109 -8.37 22.74 -9.66
CA ILE A 109 -9.43 22.82 -10.67
C ILE A 109 -10.22 24.12 -10.52
N HIS A 110 -10.62 24.46 -9.29
CA HIS A 110 -11.36 25.68 -9.01
C HIS A 110 -10.57 26.93 -9.42
N GLU A 111 -9.28 26.99 -9.11
CA GLU A 111 -8.42 28.13 -9.51
C GLU A 111 -8.31 28.26 -11.03
N TYR A 112 -8.22 27.15 -11.79
CA TYR A 112 -8.16 27.21 -13.25
C TYR A 112 -9.48 27.65 -13.87
N TYR A 113 -10.61 27.19 -13.32
CA TYR A 113 -11.93 27.68 -13.70
C TYR A 113 -12.09 29.18 -13.41
N SER A 114 -11.74 29.61 -12.19
CA SER A 114 -11.92 30.98 -11.72
C SER A 114 -11.00 31.98 -12.44
N ARG A 115 -9.70 31.65 -12.62
CA ARG A 115 -8.71 32.56 -13.22
C ARG A 115 -8.67 32.50 -14.74
N TYR A 116 -8.74 31.30 -15.31
CA TYR A 116 -8.55 31.11 -16.76
C TYR A 116 -9.85 30.84 -17.51
N ARG A 117 -10.99 30.79 -16.82
CA ARG A 117 -12.30 30.42 -17.41
C ARG A 117 -12.25 29.07 -18.14
N LEU A 118 -11.36 28.17 -17.69
CA LEU A 118 -11.29 26.83 -18.22
C LEU A 118 -12.61 26.12 -17.92
N ASP A 119 -13.26 25.55 -18.93
CA ASP A 119 -14.42 24.68 -18.71
C ASP A 119 -13.89 23.45 -17.94
N ALA A 120 -14.12 23.41 -16.63
CA ALA A 120 -13.62 22.38 -15.71
C ALA A 120 -14.68 21.99 -14.67
N ARG A 121 -14.75 20.71 -14.27
CA ARG A 121 -15.68 20.23 -13.23
C ARG A 121 -15.06 19.13 -12.38
N ILE A 122 -15.63 18.91 -11.19
CA ILE A 122 -15.18 17.89 -10.24
C ILE A 122 -16.28 16.87 -10.05
N VAL A 123 -15.91 15.59 -10.05
CA VAL A 123 -16.82 14.49 -9.78
C VAL A 123 -16.28 13.63 -8.65
N ARG A 124 -16.96 13.61 -7.51
CA ARG A 124 -16.64 12.77 -6.34
C ARG A 124 -17.29 11.39 -6.50
N LEU A 125 -16.45 10.37 -6.51
CA LEU A 125 -16.82 8.97 -6.75
C LEU A 125 -16.99 8.23 -5.43
N GLY A 126 -17.96 7.32 -5.38
CA GLY A 126 -18.22 6.48 -4.21
C GLY A 126 -17.58 5.10 -4.29
N HIS A 127 -18.20 4.13 -3.63
CA HIS A 127 -17.72 2.76 -3.58
C HIS A 127 -18.09 2.01 -4.86
N LEU A 128 -17.18 2.03 -5.84
CA LEU A 128 -17.40 1.48 -7.17
C LEU A 128 -17.25 -0.04 -7.20
N TYR A 129 -18.13 -0.69 -7.96
CA TYR A 129 -18.03 -2.12 -8.23
C TYR A 129 -18.61 -2.47 -9.60
N GLY A 130 -18.14 -3.57 -10.18
CA GLY A 130 -18.55 -3.97 -11.52
C GLY A 130 -17.59 -4.94 -12.18
N PRO A 131 -17.93 -5.41 -13.39
CA PRO A 131 -17.01 -6.13 -14.27
C PRO A 131 -15.65 -5.40 -14.38
N ARG A 132 -14.55 -6.17 -14.43
CA ARG A 132 -13.17 -5.67 -14.54
C ARG A 132 -12.65 -4.87 -13.34
N MET A 133 -13.38 -4.81 -12.22
CA MET A 133 -12.84 -4.20 -11.00
C MET A 133 -11.55 -4.90 -10.55
N ASN A 134 -10.63 -4.12 -9.98
CA ASN A 134 -9.43 -4.68 -9.36
C ASN A 134 -9.79 -5.22 -7.97
N LEU A 135 -9.61 -6.53 -7.73
CA LEU A 135 -9.87 -7.16 -6.45
C LEU A 135 -8.71 -7.01 -5.46
N GLU A 136 -7.52 -6.69 -5.97
CA GLU A 136 -6.36 -6.33 -5.16
C GLU A 136 -6.42 -4.87 -4.74
N ALA A 137 -7.49 -4.15 -5.12
CA ALA A 137 -7.50 -2.72 -4.96
C ALA A 137 -7.36 -2.35 -3.49
N GLY A 138 -8.06 -3.05 -2.58
CA GLY A 138 -7.91 -2.94 -1.12
C GLY A 138 -9.07 -2.24 -0.42
N ASN A 139 -10.01 -1.65 -1.18
CA ASN A 139 -11.20 -1.01 -0.61
C ASN A 139 -12.17 -2.06 -0.06
N GLU A 140 -13.05 -1.64 0.84
CA GLU A 140 -13.94 -2.53 1.58
C GLU A 140 -14.81 -3.41 0.67
N ILE A 141 -15.39 -2.84 -0.39
CA ILE A 141 -16.18 -3.62 -1.37
C ILE A 141 -15.32 -4.66 -2.09
N SER A 142 -14.13 -4.29 -2.57
CA SER A 142 -13.22 -5.22 -3.27
C SER A 142 -12.74 -6.35 -2.36
N ARG A 143 -12.44 -6.03 -1.09
CA ARG A 143 -12.02 -6.99 -0.07
C ARG A 143 -13.13 -8.00 0.23
N LEU A 144 -14.36 -7.53 0.45
CA LEU A 144 -15.52 -8.40 0.68
C LEU A 144 -15.85 -9.27 -0.54
N ILE A 145 -15.85 -8.71 -1.75
CA ILE A 145 -16.07 -9.48 -2.99
C ILE A 145 -14.99 -10.55 -3.17
N ARG A 146 -13.72 -10.20 -2.94
CA ARG A 146 -12.61 -11.14 -3.04
C ARG A 146 -12.73 -12.28 -2.03
N ALA A 147 -12.92 -11.95 -0.75
CA ALA A 147 -13.10 -12.96 0.31
C ALA A 147 -14.26 -13.90 -0.02
N ALA A 148 -15.38 -13.35 -0.51
CA ALA A 148 -16.53 -14.13 -0.94
C ALA A 148 -16.22 -15.08 -2.12
N LEU A 149 -15.41 -14.64 -3.09
CA LEU A 149 -14.99 -15.43 -4.25
C LEU A 149 -13.93 -16.49 -3.93
N ASP A 150 -13.17 -16.31 -2.86
CA ASP A 150 -12.12 -17.20 -2.38
C ASP A 150 -12.60 -18.08 -1.22
N ASN A 151 -13.91 -18.01 -0.89
CA ASN A 151 -14.55 -18.72 0.20
C ASN A 151 -13.85 -18.52 1.55
N GLN A 152 -13.38 -17.29 1.80
CA GLN A 152 -12.78 -16.83 3.04
C GLN A 152 -13.83 -16.08 3.88
N PRO A 153 -13.68 -16.01 5.21
CA PRO A 153 -14.57 -15.22 6.06
C PRO A 153 -14.68 -13.76 5.61
N LEU A 154 -15.91 -13.23 5.63
CA LEU A 154 -16.21 -11.85 5.32
C LEU A 154 -15.98 -10.99 6.55
N VAL A 155 -14.76 -10.50 6.72
CA VAL A 155 -14.42 -9.62 7.85
C VAL A 155 -15.09 -8.25 7.66
N VAL A 156 -15.90 -7.78 8.60
CA VAL A 156 -16.51 -6.45 8.63
C VAL A 156 -16.04 -5.68 9.88
N GLY A 157 -15.79 -4.38 9.78
CA GLY A 157 -15.33 -3.58 10.91
C GLY A 157 -16.42 -3.34 11.95
N GLY A 158 -16.09 -3.49 13.23
CA GLY A 158 -16.94 -3.20 14.38
C GLY A 158 -18.17 -4.09 14.36
N GLN A 159 -19.36 -3.48 14.40
CA GLN A 159 -20.64 -4.18 14.22
C GLN A 159 -21.11 -4.22 12.75
N GLY A 160 -20.25 -3.84 11.80
CA GLY A 160 -20.56 -3.76 10.37
C GLY A 160 -21.55 -2.64 10.02
N LEU A 161 -21.64 -1.60 10.86
CA LEU A 161 -22.56 -0.47 10.70
C LEU A 161 -22.06 0.62 9.73
N LYS A 162 -20.81 0.53 9.29
CA LYS A 162 -20.22 1.47 8.34
C LYS A 162 -21.09 1.57 7.08
N ILE A 163 -21.43 2.80 6.71
CA ILE A 163 -22.28 3.09 5.56
C ILE A 163 -21.46 3.03 4.28
N LEU A 164 -21.87 2.14 3.37
CA LEU A 164 -21.34 2.00 2.03
C LEU A 164 -22.32 2.61 1.03
N TYR A 165 -21.75 3.07 -0.08
CA TYR A 165 -22.45 3.63 -1.23
C TYR A 165 -22.15 2.81 -2.50
N PRO A 166 -22.64 1.55 -2.60
CA PRO A 166 -22.30 0.66 -3.70
C PRO A 166 -22.85 1.22 -5.01
N THR A 167 -21.96 1.72 -5.86
CA THR A 167 -22.32 2.38 -7.11
C THR A 167 -21.85 1.52 -8.26
N TYR A 168 -22.79 1.05 -9.08
CA TYR A 168 -22.47 0.15 -10.17
C TYR A 168 -21.77 0.91 -11.31
N ILE A 169 -20.81 0.25 -11.96
CA ILE A 169 -19.91 0.91 -12.91
C ILE A 169 -20.62 1.58 -14.09
N THR A 170 -21.75 1.03 -14.58
CA THR A 170 -22.49 1.63 -15.70
C THR A 170 -23.21 2.92 -15.30
N ASP A 171 -23.81 2.97 -14.11
CA ASP A 171 -24.43 4.18 -13.55
C ASP A 171 -23.38 5.30 -13.40
N LEU A 172 -22.17 4.94 -12.95
CA LEU A 172 -21.07 5.89 -12.86
C LEU A 172 -20.65 6.44 -14.23
N ILE A 173 -20.42 5.56 -15.20
CA ILE A 173 -20.03 5.96 -16.57
C ILE A 173 -21.07 6.92 -17.15
N TYR A 174 -22.35 6.62 -16.97
CA TYR A 174 -23.44 7.50 -17.37
C TYR A 174 -23.35 8.89 -16.72
N GLY A 175 -23.10 8.92 -15.40
CA GLY A 175 -22.97 10.18 -14.66
C GLY A 175 -21.73 10.98 -15.05
N LEU A 176 -20.60 10.32 -15.34
CA LEU A 176 -19.38 10.98 -15.85
C LEU A 176 -19.62 11.64 -17.20
N ILE A 177 -20.31 10.94 -18.11
CA ILE A 177 -20.69 11.46 -19.42
C ILE A 177 -21.63 12.67 -19.24
N LYS A 178 -22.69 12.54 -18.44
CA LYS A 178 -23.57 13.68 -18.13
C LYS A 178 -22.80 14.87 -17.56
N ALA A 179 -21.91 14.65 -16.59
CA ALA A 179 -21.12 15.71 -15.98
C ALA A 179 -20.20 16.40 -17.00
N MET A 180 -19.59 15.65 -17.92
CA MET A 180 -18.75 16.23 -18.97
C MET A 180 -19.54 17.08 -19.98
N PHE A 181 -20.69 16.57 -20.43
CA PHE A 181 -21.39 17.13 -21.59
C PHE A 181 -22.57 18.05 -21.27
N SER A 182 -23.01 18.13 -20.01
CA SER A 182 -24.07 19.06 -19.60
C SER A 182 -23.63 20.52 -19.72
N GLN A 183 -24.51 21.40 -20.19
CA GLN A 183 -24.16 22.82 -20.45
C GLN A 183 -23.90 23.63 -19.18
N SER A 184 -24.50 23.25 -18.04
CA SER A 184 -24.39 23.93 -16.75
C SER A 184 -23.38 23.29 -15.79
N SER A 185 -22.53 22.36 -16.25
CA SER A 185 -21.62 21.62 -15.37
C SER A 185 -20.28 22.31 -15.10
N ALA A 186 -19.93 23.34 -15.87
CA ALA A 186 -18.69 24.07 -15.71
C ALA A 186 -18.62 24.74 -14.31
N GLY A 187 -17.50 24.55 -13.62
CA GLY A 187 -17.25 25.04 -12.27
C GLY A 187 -17.97 24.28 -11.16
N GLN A 188 -18.78 23.26 -11.49
CA GLN A 188 -19.59 22.53 -10.52
C GLN A 188 -18.86 21.32 -9.94
N ILE A 189 -19.34 20.89 -8.76
CA ILE A 189 -18.92 19.67 -8.08
C ILE A 189 -20.12 18.73 -8.01
N PHE A 190 -19.96 17.51 -8.51
CA PHE A 190 -21.00 16.47 -8.47
C PHE A 190 -20.54 15.30 -7.62
N THR A 191 -21.42 14.75 -6.79
CA THR A 191 -21.24 13.48 -6.09
C THR A 191 -22.05 12.40 -6.78
N LEU A 192 -21.37 11.46 -7.45
CA LEU A 192 -21.99 10.38 -8.21
C LEU A 192 -21.95 9.08 -7.43
N VAL A 193 -22.93 8.89 -6.56
CA VAL A 193 -23.09 7.67 -5.76
C VAL A 193 -24.53 7.17 -5.79
N ASN A 194 -24.71 5.88 -5.50
CA ASN A 194 -26.03 5.31 -5.35
C ASN A 194 -26.69 5.74 -4.02
N PRO A 195 -27.84 6.44 -4.03
CA PRO A 195 -28.51 6.88 -2.79
C PRO A 195 -29.05 5.69 -1.98
N GLN A 196 -29.19 4.50 -2.59
CA GLN A 196 -29.47 3.25 -1.89
C GLN A 196 -28.23 2.79 -1.12
N LYS A 197 -28.02 3.41 0.04
CA LYS A 197 -26.94 3.07 0.96
C LYS A 197 -27.11 1.68 1.57
N SER A 198 -25.99 1.03 1.88
CA SER A 198 -25.97 -0.28 2.54
C SER A 198 -24.96 -0.25 3.68
N THR A 199 -25.26 -0.86 4.83
CA THR A 199 -24.22 -1.13 5.82
C THR A 199 -23.23 -2.17 5.28
N ALA A 200 -22.01 -2.20 5.81
CA ALA A 200 -21.02 -3.23 5.47
C ALA A 200 -21.56 -4.64 5.75
N LEU A 201 -22.27 -4.83 6.87
CA LEU A 201 -22.94 -6.09 7.21
C LEU A 201 -24.03 -6.46 6.19
N ASN A 202 -24.86 -5.51 5.78
CA ASN A 202 -25.91 -5.77 4.79
C ASN A 202 -25.30 -6.08 3.41
N PHE A 203 -24.21 -5.41 3.04
CA PHE A 203 -23.48 -5.70 1.81
C PHE A 203 -22.87 -7.11 1.82
N ALA A 204 -22.27 -7.53 2.94
CA ALA A 204 -21.76 -8.89 3.15
C ALA A 204 -22.88 -9.94 3.03
N ASN A 205 -24.04 -9.69 3.64
CA ASN A 205 -25.20 -10.57 3.51
C ASN A 205 -25.75 -10.64 2.07
N ASN A 206 -25.78 -9.51 1.35
CA ASN A 206 -26.16 -9.48 -0.05
C ASN A 206 -25.19 -10.28 -0.94
N LEU A 207 -23.89 -10.27 -0.62
CA LEU A 207 -22.91 -11.14 -1.28
C LEU A 207 -23.19 -12.64 -1.04
N LYS A 208 -23.48 -13.04 0.19
CA LYS A 208 -23.88 -14.43 0.52
C LYS A 208 -25.07 -14.89 -0.33
N LYS A 209 -26.11 -14.06 -0.38
CA LYS A 209 -27.33 -14.31 -1.17
C LYS A 209 -27.01 -14.40 -2.66
N ALA A 210 -26.25 -13.45 -3.21
CA ALA A 210 -25.89 -13.44 -4.62
C ALA A 210 -25.02 -14.63 -5.04
N LEU A 211 -24.17 -15.14 -4.12
CA LEU A 211 -23.38 -16.35 -4.33
C LEU A 211 -24.15 -17.66 -4.10
N LYS A 212 -25.33 -17.59 -3.48
CA LYS A 212 -26.08 -18.75 -2.97
C LYS A 212 -25.21 -19.61 -2.04
N ASN A 213 -24.45 -18.96 -1.16
CA ASN A 213 -23.57 -19.60 -0.19
C ASN A 213 -23.89 -19.11 1.23
N GLU A 214 -24.79 -19.82 1.91
CA GLU A 214 -25.22 -19.49 3.27
C GLU A 214 -24.15 -19.81 4.33
N ASN A 215 -23.23 -20.73 4.02
CA ASN A 215 -22.14 -21.16 4.91
C ASN A 215 -20.95 -20.19 4.95
N LEU A 216 -20.96 -19.15 4.10
CA LEU A 216 -19.90 -18.15 4.11
C LEU A 216 -19.98 -17.32 5.40
N GLU A 217 -18.96 -17.43 6.25
CA GLU A 217 -18.92 -16.78 7.57
C GLU A 217 -18.73 -15.27 7.45
N ILE A 218 -19.30 -14.52 8.40
CA ILE A 218 -19.08 -13.09 8.57
C ILE A 218 -18.38 -12.92 9.91
N GLU A 219 -17.17 -12.37 9.89
CA GLU A 219 -16.37 -12.11 11.08
C GLU A 219 -16.37 -10.61 11.39
N PHE A 220 -16.35 -10.26 12.66
CA PHE A 220 -16.32 -8.86 13.10
C PHE A 220 -14.91 -8.51 13.58
N SER A 221 -14.33 -7.46 12.99
CA SER A 221 -13.03 -6.90 13.40
C SER A 221 -13.25 -5.88 14.52
N PRO A 222 -12.31 -5.72 15.47
CA PRO A 222 -12.41 -4.71 16.53
C PRO A 222 -12.34 -3.25 16.04
N GLU A 223 -12.05 -3.00 14.76
CA GLU A 223 -11.98 -1.66 14.18
C GLU A 223 -13.34 -0.95 14.18
N GLU A 224 -13.43 0.24 14.80
CA GLU A 224 -14.69 0.97 14.90
C GLU A 224 -15.26 1.40 13.54
N ALA A 225 -16.59 1.42 13.44
CA ALA A 225 -17.27 1.89 12.25
C ALA A 225 -17.34 3.42 12.24
N GLU A 226 -16.80 4.05 11.19
CA GLU A 226 -16.97 5.49 10.96
C GLU A 226 -18.42 5.83 10.59
N PHE A 227 -18.95 6.88 11.22
CA PHE A 227 -20.28 7.40 10.92
C PHE A 227 -20.30 8.17 9.60
N GLU A 228 -21.45 8.12 8.91
CA GLU A 228 -21.66 8.85 7.67
C GLU A 228 -21.70 10.37 7.90
N PRO A 229 -20.86 11.17 7.21
CA PRO A 229 -20.90 12.63 7.33
C PRO A 229 -22.22 13.22 6.79
N GLN A 230 -22.89 14.07 7.56
CA GLN A 230 -24.14 14.73 7.13
C GLN A 230 -23.99 15.52 5.81
N ALA A 231 -22.79 16.05 5.55
CA ALA A 231 -22.46 16.77 4.32
C ALA A 231 -22.55 15.88 3.07
N LEU A 232 -22.20 14.59 3.18
CA LEU A 232 -22.27 13.65 2.07
C LEU A 232 -23.73 13.43 1.64
N SER A 233 -24.61 13.06 2.58
CA SER A 233 -26.05 12.86 2.32
C SER A 233 -26.69 14.05 1.58
N LYS A 234 -26.41 15.29 2.00
CA LYS A 234 -26.92 16.50 1.32
C LYS A 234 -26.37 16.66 -0.10
N ALA A 235 -25.08 16.39 -0.29
CA ALA A 235 -24.42 16.54 -1.58
C ALA A 235 -24.89 15.50 -2.62
N VAL A 236 -25.21 14.27 -2.19
CA VAL A 236 -25.79 13.24 -3.07
C VAL A 236 -27.10 13.74 -3.69
N LEU A 237 -28.04 14.18 -2.86
CA LEU A 237 -29.35 14.66 -3.32
C LEU A 237 -29.20 15.85 -4.28
N ALA A 238 -28.41 16.86 -3.92
CA ALA A 238 -28.18 18.02 -4.76
C ALA A 238 -27.55 17.68 -6.12
N SER A 239 -26.62 16.72 -6.15
CA SER A 239 -25.94 16.33 -7.39
C SER A 239 -26.88 15.61 -8.36
N GLN A 240 -27.80 14.78 -7.84
CA GLN A 240 -28.78 14.08 -8.64
C GLN A 240 -29.76 15.04 -9.31
N GLU A 241 -30.27 16.01 -8.54
CA GLU A 241 -31.17 17.04 -9.05
C GLU A 241 -30.47 17.93 -10.09
N ASN A 242 -29.30 18.48 -9.76
CA ASN A 242 -28.59 19.43 -10.61
C ASN A 242 -28.10 18.83 -11.93
N LEU A 243 -27.69 17.56 -11.93
CA LEU A 243 -27.20 16.87 -13.12
C LEU A 243 -28.32 16.12 -13.87
N GLY A 244 -29.50 16.00 -13.26
CA GLY A 244 -30.55 15.09 -13.72
C GLY A 244 -30.05 13.65 -13.83
N TRP A 245 -29.19 13.22 -12.92
CA TRP A 245 -28.57 11.89 -12.91
C TRP A 245 -29.14 11.06 -11.76
N GLN A 246 -29.60 9.86 -12.07
CA GLN A 246 -30.00 8.87 -11.07
C GLN A 246 -29.49 7.48 -11.51
N PRO A 247 -28.95 6.68 -10.58
CA PRO A 247 -28.53 5.32 -10.88
C PRO A 247 -29.75 4.44 -11.18
N LYS A 248 -29.63 3.58 -12.19
CA LYS A 248 -30.70 2.65 -12.58
C LYS A 248 -30.46 1.24 -12.03
N VAL A 249 -29.21 0.86 -11.78
CA VAL A 249 -28.86 -0.51 -11.39
C VAL A 249 -28.95 -0.67 -9.86
N SER A 250 -29.78 -1.61 -9.41
CA SER A 250 -29.87 -1.93 -7.99
C SER A 250 -28.59 -2.62 -7.48
N PRO A 251 -28.23 -2.47 -6.19
CA PRO A 251 -27.09 -3.15 -5.61
C PRO A 251 -27.05 -4.66 -5.91
N GLU A 252 -28.19 -5.33 -5.78
CA GLU A 252 -28.36 -6.77 -6.01
C GLU A 252 -28.10 -7.15 -7.47
N GLN A 253 -28.69 -6.41 -8.42
CA GLN A 253 -28.50 -6.65 -9.85
C GLN A 253 -27.03 -6.45 -10.25
N GLY A 254 -26.42 -5.36 -9.79
CA GLY A 254 -25.01 -5.08 -10.06
C GLY A 254 -24.11 -6.17 -9.46
N LEU A 255 -24.44 -6.71 -8.29
CA LEU A 255 -23.63 -7.75 -7.62
C LEU A 255 -23.67 -9.05 -8.42
N ILE A 256 -24.86 -9.48 -8.87
CA ILE A 256 -25.02 -10.66 -9.71
C ILE A 256 -24.17 -10.54 -10.98
N LYS A 257 -24.25 -9.41 -11.69
CA LYS A 257 -23.46 -9.15 -12.91
C LYS A 257 -21.96 -9.16 -12.63
N THR A 258 -21.54 -8.53 -11.54
CA THR A 258 -20.13 -8.45 -11.12
C THR A 258 -19.57 -9.83 -10.83
N LEU A 259 -20.26 -10.63 -10.02
CA LEU A 259 -19.84 -11.98 -9.65
C LEU A 259 -19.83 -12.92 -10.86
N ALA A 260 -20.81 -12.82 -11.76
CA ALA A 260 -20.85 -13.60 -12.99
C ALA A 260 -19.60 -13.34 -13.85
N TRP A 261 -19.21 -12.07 -14.03
CA TRP A 261 -18.02 -11.70 -14.78
C TRP A 261 -16.73 -12.20 -14.12
N LEU A 262 -16.62 -12.05 -12.80
CA LEU A 262 -15.43 -12.47 -12.05
C LEU A 262 -15.26 -13.99 -12.04
N LYS A 263 -16.34 -14.76 -11.86
CA LYS A 263 -16.34 -16.23 -11.93
C LYS A 263 -15.96 -16.74 -13.32
N ALA A 264 -16.47 -16.13 -14.39
CA ALA A 264 -16.08 -16.47 -15.75
C ALA A 264 -14.56 -16.32 -15.99
N GLY A 265 -13.88 -15.44 -15.25
CA GLY A 265 -12.42 -15.29 -15.31
C GLY A 265 -11.61 -16.42 -14.68
N LYS A 266 -12.21 -17.21 -13.78
CA LYS A 266 -11.56 -18.33 -13.09
C LYS A 266 -11.69 -19.67 -13.85
N THR A 267 -12.41 -19.73 -14.97
CA THR A 267 -12.64 -20.99 -15.70
C THR A 267 -11.38 -21.47 -16.43
N THR A 268 -11.18 -22.79 -16.54
CA THR A 268 -9.99 -23.45 -17.14
C THR A 268 -9.85 -23.30 -18.66
N HIS A 269 -10.85 -22.76 -19.35
CA HIS A 269 -10.86 -22.60 -20.81
C HIS A 269 -10.87 -21.12 -21.23
N PRO A 270 -9.70 -20.50 -21.47
CA PRO A 270 -9.57 -19.05 -21.67
C PRO A 270 -10.44 -18.47 -22.79
N HIS A 271 -10.63 -19.21 -23.88
CA HIS A 271 -11.45 -18.77 -25.01
C HIS A 271 -12.95 -18.75 -24.69
N GLN A 272 -13.43 -19.72 -23.90
CA GLN A 272 -14.82 -19.79 -23.48
C GLN A 272 -15.11 -18.73 -22.41
N SER A 273 -14.16 -18.50 -21.48
CA SER A 273 -14.20 -17.38 -20.53
C SER A 273 -14.37 -16.04 -21.25
N GLN A 274 -13.61 -15.85 -22.31
CA GLN A 274 -13.59 -14.58 -23.04
C GLN A 274 -14.91 -14.36 -23.79
N LYS A 275 -15.45 -15.40 -24.43
CA LYS A 275 -16.75 -15.34 -25.10
C LYS A 275 -17.91 -15.06 -24.12
N ILE A 276 -17.93 -15.74 -22.97
CA ILE A 276 -18.93 -15.51 -21.91
C ILE A 276 -18.81 -14.08 -21.37
N LYS A 277 -17.59 -13.59 -21.15
CA LYS A 277 -17.38 -12.19 -20.71
C LYS A 277 -17.83 -11.19 -21.77
N GLU A 278 -17.60 -11.46 -23.05
CA GLU A 278 -18.06 -10.62 -24.16
C GLU A 278 -19.59 -10.62 -24.29
N GLU A 279 -20.25 -11.78 -24.12
CA GLU A 279 -21.71 -11.88 -24.09
C GLU A 279 -22.32 -11.16 -22.88
N ILE A 280 -21.78 -11.31 -21.66
CA ILE A 280 -22.24 -10.61 -20.46
C ILE A 280 -22.10 -9.08 -20.62
N ILE A 281 -21.02 -8.61 -21.24
CA ILE A 281 -20.79 -7.18 -21.50
C ILE A 281 -21.74 -6.65 -22.59
N ASN A 282 -21.96 -7.42 -23.66
CA ASN A 282 -22.80 -7.01 -24.79
C ASN A 282 -24.30 -7.15 -24.50
N GLN A 283 -24.71 -7.89 -23.47
CA GLN A 283 -26.10 -7.94 -22.99
C GLN A 283 -26.44 -6.80 -22.03
N SER A 284 -25.45 -6.01 -21.58
CA SER A 284 -25.60 -5.01 -20.51
C SER A 284 -25.77 -3.58 -21.02
N ASP A 285 -26.65 -3.35 -21.99
CA ASP A 285 -27.06 -1.98 -22.35
C ASP A 285 -28.04 -1.44 -21.28
N ASP A 286 -27.54 -1.20 -20.06
CA ASP A 286 -28.29 -0.55 -18.97
C ASP A 286 -28.62 0.93 -19.31
N TYR A 287 -27.88 1.49 -20.27
CA TYR A 287 -28.06 2.82 -20.84
C TYR A 287 -27.92 2.77 -22.37
N SER A 288 -28.83 3.41 -23.11
CA SER A 288 -28.76 3.43 -24.58
C SER A 288 -27.72 4.45 -25.10
N PRO A 289 -27.15 4.26 -26.30
CA PRO A 289 -26.28 5.27 -26.94
C PRO A 289 -26.94 6.66 -27.08
N GLU A 290 -28.26 6.70 -27.31
CA GLU A 290 -29.02 7.95 -27.32
C GLU A 290 -29.12 8.58 -25.92
N GLU A 291 -29.35 7.75 -24.88
CA GLU A 291 -29.36 8.22 -23.49
C GLU A 291 -27.99 8.77 -23.07
N LEU A 292 -26.89 8.19 -23.60
CA LEU A 292 -25.53 8.64 -23.38
C LEU A 292 -25.18 9.95 -24.13
N GLY A 293 -26.08 10.47 -24.98
CA GLY A 293 -25.86 11.69 -25.75
C GLY A 293 -24.73 11.58 -26.78
N ILE A 294 -24.31 10.35 -27.11
CA ILE A 294 -23.21 10.09 -28.03
C ILE A 294 -23.77 10.04 -29.46
N LYS A 295 -23.55 11.11 -30.24
CA LYS A 295 -23.55 10.99 -31.71
C LYS A 295 -22.15 10.52 -32.12
N PRO A 296 -21.96 9.29 -32.63
CA PRO A 296 -20.63 8.82 -33.00
C PRO A 296 -20.03 9.75 -34.07
N SER A 297 -18.92 10.42 -33.73
CA SER A 297 -18.15 11.17 -34.72
C SER A 297 -17.58 10.22 -35.77
N PRO A 298 -17.50 10.65 -37.05
CA PRO A 298 -16.79 9.89 -38.06
C PRO A 298 -15.34 9.65 -37.62
N ALA A 299 -14.84 8.45 -37.87
CA ALA A 299 -13.51 8.01 -37.44
C ALA A 299 -12.43 9.03 -37.81
N PHE A 300 -11.63 9.46 -36.83
CA PHE A 300 -10.51 10.36 -37.07
C PHE A 300 -9.46 9.63 -37.91
N VAL A 301 -9.27 10.07 -39.15
CA VAL A 301 -8.19 9.58 -40.02
C VAL A 301 -6.94 10.36 -39.64
N LEU A 302 -6.04 9.72 -38.89
CA LEU A 302 -4.68 10.22 -38.71
C LEU A 302 -4.08 10.43 -40.10
N GLN A 303 -3.79 11.68 -40.47
CA GLN A 303 -3.03 11.95 -41.68
C GLN A 303 -1.65 11.32 -41.52
N PRO A 304 -1.24 10.39 -42.40
CA PRO A 304 0.06 9.80 -42.32
C PRO A 304 1.09 10.90 -42.53
N ARG A 305 2.05 11.00 -41.60
CA ARG A 305 3.32 11.68 -41.85
C ARG A 305 3.88 11.09 -43.14
N ASN A 306 4.21 11.94 -44.12
CA ASN A 306 4.87 11.52 -45.35
C ASN A 306 6.13 10.72 -45.03
N SER A 307 6.01 9.40 -45.05
CA SER A 307 7.09 8.45 -45.18
C SER A 307 6.59 7.37 -46.13
N GLY A 308 7.23 7.27 -47.29
CA GLY A 308 6.88 6.34 -48.34
C GLY A 308 6.67 4.92 -47.82
N GLU A 309 5.57 4.35 -48.31
CA GLU A 309 5.18 2.94 -48.36
C GLU A 309 6.07 1.88 -47.68
N ALA A 310 5.48 1.20 -46.68
CA ALA A 310 5.46 -0.26 -46.61
C ALA A 310 4.31 -0.74 -45.70
N LYS A 311 3.48 -1.68 -46.19
CA LYS A 311 2.39 -2.33 -45.44
C LYS A 311 2.91 -3.01 -44.16
N PRO A 312 2.12 -3.04 -43.07
CA PRO A 312 2.52 -3.74 -41.85
C PRO A 312 2.35 -5.25 -42.04
N GLU A 313 3.47 -5.97 -42.15
CA GLU A 313 3.48 -7.41 -41.90
C GLU A 313 3.30 -7.67 -40.39
N LYS A 314 2.41 -8.61 -40.07
CA LYS A 314 2.17 -9.10 -38.71
C LYS A 314 3.50 -9.55 -38.07
N PRO A 315 3.82 -9.16 -36.82
CA PRO A 315 5.03 -9.65 -36.16
C PRO A 315 4.84 -11.14 -35.84
N LYS A 316 5.39 -12.00 -36.71
CA LYS A 316 5.76 -13.36 -36.30
C LYS A 316 6.97 -13.19 -35.38
N LEU A 317 6.79 -13.43 -34.08
CA LEU A 317 7.91 -13.63 -33.16
C LEU A 317 8.70 -14.85 -33.63
N ASN A 318 9.75 -14.57 -34.40
CA ASN A 318 10.82 -15.50 -34.70
C ASN A 318 12.07 -14.91 -34.05
N PHE A 319 12.36 -15.33 -32.81
CA PHE A 319 13.68 -15.14 -32.22
C PHE A 319 14.68 -16.00 -33.02
N LYS A 320 15.16 -15.45 -34.14
CA LYS A 320 16.42 -15.88 -34.75
C LYS A 320 17.41 -14.75 -34.53
N PHE A 321 18.22 -14.89 -33.48
CA PHE A 321 19.48 -14.16 -33.35
C PHE A 321 20.27 -14.35 -34.65
N LYS A 322 20.23 -13.36 -35.55
CA LYS A 322 21.23 -13.25 -36.61
C LYS A 322 22.47 -12.65 -35.97
N ILE A 323 23.30 -13.52 -35.39
CA ILE A 323 24.71 -13.20 -35.20
C ILE A 323 25.22 -12.79 -36.59
N PRO A 324 25.80 -11.58 -36.76
CA PRO A 324 26.46 -11.27 -38.01
C PRO A 324 27.50 -12.36 -38.24
N LYS A 325 27.40 -13.11 -39.35
CA LYS A 325 28.46 -14.02 -39.77
C LYS A 325 29.66 -13.16 -40.15
N ILE A 326 30.41 -12.72 -39.14
CA ILE A 326 31.78 -12.28 -39.29
C ILE A 326 32.48 -13.49 -39.89
N LYS A 327 32.86 -13.41 -41.17
CA LYS A 327 33.81 -14.34 -41.76
C LYS A 327 35.10 -14.16 -40.98
N LEU A 328 35.28 -14.94 -39.91
CA LEU A 328 36.55 -15.06 -39.22
C LEU A 328 37.60 -15.40 -40.30
N PRO A 329 38.66 -14.59 -40.46
CA PRO A 329 39.72 -14.93 -41.39
C PRO A 329 40.24 -16.31 -41.04
N LYS A 330 40.48 -17.16 -42.05
CA LYS A 330 41.08 -18.49 -41.84
C LYS A 330 42.45 -18.28 -41.19
N PHE A 331 42.51 -18.41 -39.86
CA PHE A 331 43.74 -18.28 -39.10
C PHE A 331 44.68 -19.42 -39.52
N LYS A 332 45.78 -19.08 -40.20
CA LYS A 332 46.92 -19.99 -40.36
C LYS A 332 47.39 -20.38 -38.95
N LYS A 333 47.78 -21.66 -38.76
CA LYS A 333 48.29 -22.18 -37.48
C LYS A 333 49.34 -21.19 -36.93
N PRO A 334 49.17 -20.68 -35.69
CA PRO A 334 50.02 -19.62 -35.17
C PRO A 334 51.46 -20.13 -35.05
N THR A 335 52.42 -19.36 -35.55
CA THR A 335 53.85 -19.56 -35.33
C THR A 335 54.16 -19.50 -33.82
N LYS A 336 55.32 -20.01 -33.36
CA LYS A 336 55.70 -19.96 -31.91
C LYS A 336 55.52 -18.56 -31.29
N LYS A 337 55.80 -17.49 -32.05
CA LYS A 337 55.56 -16.09 -31.64
C LYS A 337 54.05 -15.73 -31.55
N GLY A 338 53.21 -16.24 -32.45
CA GLY A 338 51.76 -16.05 -32.40
C GLY A 338 51.07 -16.77 -31.24
N LYS A 339 51.60 -17.92 -30.80
CA LYS A 339 51.13 -18.60 -29.57
C LYS A 339 51.48 -17.79 -28.32
N LEU A 340 52.67 -17.20 -28.26
CA LEU A 340 53.08 -16.32 -27.15
C LEU A 340 52.19 -15.07 -27.06
N TRP A 341 51.84 -14.50 -28.23
CA TRP A 341 50.95 -13.35 -28.31
C TRP A 341 49.51 -13.68 -27.89
N LEU A 342 49.00 -14.87 -28.25
CA LEU A 342 47.68 -15.35 -27.80
C LEU A 342 47.65 -15.62 -26.29
N VAL A 343 48.72 -16.15 -25.70
CA VAL A 343 48.85 -16.31 -24.25
C VAL A 343 48.89 -14.95 -23.56
N GLY A 344 49.68 -14.00 -24.08
CA GLY A 344 49.72 -12.63 -23.58
C GLY A 344 48.37 -11.91 -23.67
N ALA A 345 47.67 -12.03 -24.80
CA ALA A 345 46.33 -11.50 -24.98
C ALA A 345 45.31 -12.16 -24.05
N GLY A 346 45.43 -13.45 -23.80
CA GLY A 346 44.61 -14.19 -22.84
C GLY A 346 44.83 -13.74 -21.39
N ILE A 347 46.08 -13.49 -20.99
CA ILE A 347 46.43 -12.98 -19.66
C ILE A 347 45.89 -11.55 -19.49
N ILE A 348 46.05 -10.69 -20.50
CA ILE A 348 45.51 -9.32 -20.47
C ILE A 348 43.97 -9.35 -20.40
N PHE A 349 43.32 -10.24 -21.15
CA PHE A 349 41.86 -10.41 -21.09
C PHE A 349 41.39 -10.90 -19.71
N LEU A 350 42.07 -11.89 -19.13
CA LEU A 350 41.79 -12.37 -17.77
C LEU A 350 42.03 -11.29 -16.71
N TRP A 351 43.06 -10.47 -16.86
CA TRP A 351 43.35 -9.36 -15.96
C TRP A 351 42.30 -8.25 -16.06
N LEU A 352 41.79 -7.96 -17.26
CA LEU A 352 40.74 -6.97 -17.49
C LEU A 352 39.35 -7.44 -17.03
N VAL A 353 38.97 -8.68 -17.35
CA VAL A 353 37.61 -9.21 -17.14
C VAL A 353 37.46 -9.99 -15.82
N GLY A 354 38.54 -10.61 -15.34
CA GLY A 354 38.54 -11.42 -14.10
C GLY A 354 37.99 -10.69 -12.87
N PRO A 355 38.39 -9.43 -12.59
CA PRO A 355 37.83 -8.66 -11.47
C PRO A 355 36.31 -8.46 -11.55
N LEU A 356 35.76 -8.26 -12.75
CA LEU A 356 34.30 -8.10 -12.95
C LEU A 356 33.54 -9.40 -12.69
N VAL A 357 34.06 -10.54 -13.18
CA VAL A 357 33.46 -11.87 -12.94
C VAL A 357 33.52 -12.22 -11.45
N LEU A 358 34.66 -11.98 -10.80
CA LEU A 358 34.83 -12.24 -9.37
C LEU A 358 33.93 -11.33 -8.53
N SER A 359 33.78 -10.06 -8.93
CA SER A 359 32.86 -9.11 -8.30
C SER A 359 31.43 -9.65 -8.35
N ALA A 360 30.94 -10.10 -9.51
CA ALA A 360 29.59 -10.67 -9.66
C ALA A 360 29.39 -11.94 -8.82
N ALA A 361 30.37 -12.85 -8.80
CA ALA A 361 30.32 -14.06 -8.00
C ALA A 361 30.22 -13.77 -6.49
N LEU A 362 30.99 -12.78 -6.00
CA LEU A 362 30.94 -12.34 -4.61
C LEU A 362 29.60 -11.68 -4.25
N ALA A 363 29.03 -10.87 -5.14
CA ALA A 363 27.72 -10.26 -4.93
C ALA A 363 26.62 -11.32 -4.81
N PHE A 364 26.60 -12.29 -5.73
CA PHE A 364 25.65 -13.41 -5.66
C PHE A 364 25.81 -14.24 -4.38
N SER A 365 27.06 -14.48 -3.98
CA SER A 365 27.39 -15.14 -2.72
C SER A 365 26.93 -14.34 -1.49
N GLY A 366 27.00 -13.01 -1.54
CA GLY A 366 26.46 -12.10 -0.51
C GLY A 366 24.94 -12.19 -0.39
N VAL A 367 24.22 -12.13 -1.52
CA VAL A 367 22.74 -12.27 -1.56
C VAL A 367 22.30 -13.60 -0.97
N ASN A 368 22.95 -14.71 -1.33
CA ASN A 368 22.60 -16.02 -0.78
C ASN A 368 22.82 -16.11 0.74
N THR A 369 23.85 -15.45 1.27
CA THR A 369 24.07 -15.39 2.72
C THR A 369 23.04 -14.52 3.43
N LEU A 370 22.59 -13.42 2.84
CA LEU A 370 21.46 -12.65 3.38
C LEU A 370 20.17 -13.46 3.40
N LYS A 371 19.92 -14.30 2.39
CA LYS A 371 18.75 -15.21 2.39
C LYS A 371 18.81 -16.20 3.54
N GLN A 372 19.97 -16.80 3.80
CA GLN A 372 20.17 -17.69 4.96
C GLN A 372 19.98 -16.95 6.29
N ALA A 373 20.37 -15.68 6.36
CA ALA A 373 20.13 -14.85 7.53
C ALA A 373 18.62 -14.61 7.76
N ARG A 374 17.85 -14.33 6.68
CA ARG A 374 16.39 -14.12 6.74
C ARG A 374 15.62 -15.33 7.28
N GLU A 375 16.12 -16.55 7.07
CA GLU A 375 15.48 -17.78 7.57
C GLU A 375 15.59 -17.96 9.09
N ILE A 376 16.43 -17.18 9.77
CA ILE A 376 16.56 -17.20 11.23
C ILE A 376 15.51 -16.25 11.83
N THR A 377 14.43 -16.81 12.36
CA THR A 377 13.33 -16.05 12.98
C THR A 377 13.42 -15.92 14.50
N ASP A 378 14.36 -16.63 15.13
CA ASP A 378 14.53 -16.68 16.58
C ASP A 378 15.84 -16.00 17.02
N PHE A 379 15.71 -15.04 17.94
CA PHE A 379 16.81 -14.28 18.51
C PHE A 379 17.70 -15.11 19.45
N THR A 380 17.29 -16.30 19.89
CA THR A 380 18.21 -17.25 20.58
C THR A 380 19.44 -17.58 19.72
N ARG A 381 19.35 -17.42 18.40
CA ARG A 381 20.44 -17.63 17.44
C ARG A 381 21.02 -16.30 16.92
N ALA A 382 20.89 -15.21 17.67
CA ALA A 382 21.38 -13.88 17.28
C ALA A 382 22.86 -13.88 16.84
N GLN A 383 23.74 -14.62 17.54
CA GLN A 383 25.15 -14.76 17.16
C GLN A 383 25.35 -15.33 15.74
N LYS A 384 24.54 -16.32 15.35
CA LYS A 384 24.57 -16.87 13.99
C LYS A 384 24.10 -15.84 12.97
N LEU A 385 23.08 -15.05 13.31
CA LEU A 385 22.56 -13.98 12.47
C LEU A 385 23.60 -12.87 12.26
N ILE A 386 24.30 -12.44 13.33
CA ILE A 386 25.43 -11.50 13.28
C ILE A 386 26.53 -12.04 12.35
N GLN A 387 26.93 -13.30 12.49
CA GLN A 387 27.96 -13.89 11.63
C GLN A 387 27.58 -13.97 10.15
N LEU A 388 26.31 -14.24 9.83
CA LEU A 388 25.84 -14.32 8.45
C LEU A 388 25.77 -12.92 7.82
N THR A 389 25.21 -11.95 8.55
CA THR A 389 25.12 -10.56 8.11
C THR A 389 26.50 -9.92 7.92
N ASP A 390 27.46 -10.13 8.83
CA ASP A 390 28.85 -9.70 8.65
C ASP A 390 29.52 -10.37 7.42
N ARG A 391 29.30 -11.67 7.22
CA ARG A 391 29.80 -12.37 6.03
C ARG A 391 29.23 -11.80 4.74
N ALA A 392 27.94 -11.46 4.71
CA ALA A 392 27.32 -10.85 3.56
C ALA A 392 27.89 -9.44 3.29
N ALA A 393 27.97 -8.59 4.31
CA ALA A 393 28.56 -7.24 4.22
C ALA A 393 29.99 -7.29 3.66
N ASN A 394 30.82 -8.21 4.16
CA ASN A 394 32.19 -8.40 3.69
C ASN A 394 32.25 -8.80 2.21
N ARG A 395 31.38 -9.73 1.78
CA ARG A 395 31.29 -10.16 0.36
C ARG A 395 30.89 -9.01 -0.56
N PHE A 396 29.89 -8.22 -0.18
CA PHE A 396 29.51 -7.05 -0.96
C PHE A 396 30.60 -5.98 -0.97
N SER A 397 31.28 -5.73 0.15
CA SER A 397 32.40 -4.77 0.21
C SER A 397 33.57 -5.17 -0.69
N LEU A 398 33.89 -6.46 -0.76
CA LEU A 398 34.96 -6.99 -1.61
C LEU A 398 34.54 -6.93 -3.09
N SER A 399 33.29 -7.29 -3.38
CA SER A 399 32.70 -7.14 -4.70
C SER A 399 32.77 -5.69 -5.21
N ARG A 400 32.45 -4.72 -4.35
CA ARG A 400 32.50 -3.28 -4.65
C ARG A 400 33.92 -2.78 -4.87
N ARG A 401 34.89 -3.26 -4.08
CA ARG A 401 36.32 -2.97 -4.28
C ARG A 401 36.82 -3.46 -5.64
N LEU A 402 36.50 -4.69 -6.02
CA LEU A 402 36.88 -5.25 -7.32
C LEU A 402 36.24 -4.51 -8.49
N LEU A 403 34.97 -4.11 -8.35
CA LEU A 403 34.29 -3.29 -9.36
C LEU A 403 35.00 -1.95 -9.58
N ARG A 404 35.40 -1.27 -8.50
CA ARG A 404 36.14 0.01 -8.57
C ARG A 404 37.54 -0.15 -9.14
N GLN A 405 38.22 -1.26 -8.84
CA GLN A 405 39.53 -1.58 -9.45
C GLN A 405 39.42 -1.81 -10.97
N ALA A 406 38.26 -2.25 -11.45
CA ALA A 406 37.99 -2.47 -12.87
C ALA A 406 37.52 -1.21 -13.63
N ASP A 407 37.61 0.00 -13.04
CA ASP A 407 37.13 1.27 -13.64
C ASP A 407 37.70 1.52 -15.05
N LEU A 408 38.99 1.24 -15.25
CA LEU A 408 39.63 1.38 -16.56
C LEU A 408 39.03 0.41 -17.59
N THR A 409 38.82 -0.84 -17.22
CA THR A 409 38.14 -1.84 -18.07
C THR A 409 36.73 -1.37 -18.41
N ILE A 410 35.95 -0.95 -17.41
CA ILE A 410 34.55 -0.51 -17.54
C ILE A 410 34.44 0.66 -18.52
N LYS A 411 35.36 1.64 -18.43
CA LYS A 411 35.44 2.78 -19.37
C LYS A 411 35.78 2.32 -20.79
N LEU A 412 36.74 1.40 -20.95
CA LEU A 412 37.16 0.88 -22.25
C LEU A 412 36.05 0.11 -22.98
N ILE A 413 35.22 -0.66 -22.26
CA ILE A 413 34.14 -1.48 -22.84
C ILE A 413 32.78 -0.79 -22.86
N GLY A 414 32.70 0.49 -22.47
CA GLY A 414 31.48 1.30 -22.53
C GLY A 414 30.40 0.95 -21.50
N LEU A 415 30.74 0.29 -20.39
CA LEU A 415 29.78 -0.16 -19.36
C LEU A 415 29.66 0.80 -18.17
N LYS A 416 29.89 2.10 -18.37
CA LYS A 416 29.91 3.10 -17.30
C LYS A 416 28.58 3.17 -16.52
N SER A 417 27.44 3.29 -17.20
CA SER A 417 26.13 3.39 -16.55
C SER A 417 25.71 2.08 -15.85
N PRO A 418 25.86 0.89 -16.48
CA PRO A 418 25.61 -0.38 -15.79
C PRO A 418 26.47 -0.60 -14.54
N ALA A 419 27.74 -0.19 -14.57
CA ALA A 419 28.63 -0.30 -13.43
C ALA A 419 28.24 0.62 -12.27
N GLN A 420 27.74 1.83 -12.54
CA GLN A 420 27.22 2.73 -11.51
C GLN A 420 25.97 2.15 -10.82
N ASN A 421 25.04 1.59 -11.61
CA ASN A 421 23.87 0.90 -11.10
C ASN A 421 24.24 -0.32 -10.24
N TYR A 422 25.24 -1.08 -10.69
CA TYR A 422 25.76 -2.22 -9.93
C TYR A 422 26.46 -1.78 -8.62
N ASP A 423 27.25 -0.69 -8.61
CA ASP A 423 27.85 -0.14 -7.38
C ASP A 423 26.78 0.29 -6.36
N ARG A 424 25.66 0.86 -6.81
CA ARG A 424 24.49 1.18 -5.96
C ARG A 424 23.87 -0.07 -5.35
N LEU A 425 23.62 -1.12 -6.14
CA LEU A 425 23.10 -2.40 -5.63
C LEU A 425 24.04 -3.04 -4.60
N LEU A 426 25.35 -2.95 -4.81
CA LEU A 426 26.33 -3.40 -3.82
C LEU A 426 26.29 -2.55 -2.55
N SER A 427 26.11 -1.23 -2.67
CA SER A 427 25.90 -0.33 -1.53
C SER A 427 24.66 -0.72 -0.73
N ILE A 428 23.53 -0.96 -1.39
CA ILE A 428 22.30 -1.47 -0.77
C ILE A 428 22.57 -2.78 -0.01
N GLY A 429 23.26 -3.74 -0.65
CA GLY A 429 23.61 -5.01 -0.01
C GLY A 429 24.47 -4.86 1.25
N ILE A 430 25.41 -3.91 1.25
CA ILE A 430 26.27 -3.61 2.42
C ILE A 430 25.42 -3.06 3.58
N ASN A 431 24.70 -1.97 3.36
CA ASN A 431 23.95 -1.29 4.41
C ASN A 431 22.78 -2.18 4.91
N LEU A 432 22.13 -2.95 4.03
CA LEU A 432 21.11 -3.92 4.44
C LEU A 432 21.69 -5.02 5.35
N SER A 433 22.90 -5.49 5.03
CA SER A 433 23.62 -6.46 5.88
C SER A 433 23.99 -5.85 7.23
N GLN A 434 24.47 -4.61 7.26
CA GLN A 434 24.82 -3.91 8.50
C GLN A 434 23.58 -3.62 9.36
N GLY A 435 22.48 -3.16 8.76
CA GLY A 435 21.19 -2.99 9.45
C GLY A 435 20.68 -4.30 10.06
N GLY A 436 20.76 -5.41 9.31
CA GLY A 436 20.42 -6.74 9.82
C GLY A 436 21.29 -7.20 10.99
N ARG A 437 22.60 -6.90 10.96
CA ARG A 437 23.52 -7.16 12.08
C ARG A 437 23.12 -6.39 13.33
N HIS A 438 22.84 -5.10 13.19
CA HIS A 438 22.45 -4.25 14.32
C HIS A 438 21.11 -4.69 14.92
N LEU A 439 20.14 -5.09 14.09
CA LEU A 439 18.90 -5.71 14.58
C LEU A 439 19.16 -6.99 15.38
N ALA A 440 20.09 -7.83 14.92
CA ALA A 440 20.46 -9.05 15.64
C ALA A 440 21.11 -8.74 17.00
N GLN A 441 21.97 -7.73 17.07
CA GLN A 441 22.58 -7.24 18.32
C GLN A 441 21.53 -6.68 19.29
N ALA A 442 20.54 -5.96 18.78
CA ALA A 442 19.41 -5.49 19.59
C ALA A 442 18.59 -6.67 20.15
N GLY A 443 18.33 -7.69 19.34
CA GLY A 443 17.63 -8.90 19.79
C GLY A 443 18.40 -9.71 20.84
N GLU A 444 19.74 -9.81 20.70
CA GLU A 444 20.61 -10.42 21.71
C GLU A 444 20.53 -9.66 23.04
N ALA A 445 20.65 -8.33 23.02
CA ALA A 445 20.52 -7.52 24.23
C ALA A 445 19.09 -7.55 24.81
N GLY A 446 18.06 -7.67 23.97
CA GLY A 446 16.67 -7.89 24.39
C GLY A 446 16.44 -9.24 25.09
N THR A 447 17.19 -10.26 24.72
CA THR A 447 17.15 -11.57 25.41
C THR A 447 17.71 -11.43 26.83
N LEU A 448 18.85 -10.74 26.98
CA LEU A 448 19.43 -10.42 28.29
C LEU A 448 18.48 -9.56 29.14
N LEU A 449 17.82 -8.56 28.54
CA LEU A 449 16.80 -7.75 29.19
C LEU A 449 15.67 -8.63 29.79
N THR A 450 15.19 -9.60 29.01
CA THR A 450 14.12 -10.52 29.41
C THR A 450 14.56 -11.46 30.54
N GLN A 451 15.81 -11.92 30.51
CA GLN A 451 16.43 -12.73 31.58
C GLN A 451 16.55 -11.94 32.89
N ILE A 452 16.97 -10.68 32.83
CA ILE A 452 17.08 -9.80 34.00
C ILE A 452 15.69 -9.54 34.61
N ILE A 453 14.71 -9.14 33.80
CA ILE A 453 13.40 -8.70 34.27
C ILE A 453 12.56 -9.88 34.75
N LEU A 454 12.39 -10.92 33.93
CA LEU A 454 11.46 -12.01 34.21
C LEU A 454 12.09 -13.17 34.98
N HIS A 455 13.36 -13.48 34.72
CA HIS A 455 14.04 -14.66 35.27
C HIS A 455 14.97 -14.31 36.44
N HIS A 456 14.97 -13.04 36.88
CA HIS A 456 15.74 -12.55 38.01
C HIS A 456 17.26 -12.72 37.91
N GLU A 457 17.79 -12.98 36.72
CA GLU A 457 19.22 -13.17 36.52
C GLU A 457 20.03 -11.92 36.91
N ALA A 458 21.29 -12.12 37.29
CA ALA A 458 22.17 -11.01 37.60
C ALA A 458 22.53 -10.26 36.32
N GLY A 459 22.25 -8.96 36.26
CA GLY A 459 22.58 -8.14 35.11
C GLY A 459 22.32 -6.65 35.33
N ASN A 460 22.86 -5.83 34.43
CA ASN A 460 22.72 -4.38 34.47
C ASN A 460 21.66 -3.93 33.46
N LEU A 461 20.47 -3.61 33.95
CA LEU A 461 19.32 -3.18 33.16
C LEU A 461 19.62 -1.92 32.30
N PRO A 462 20.16 -0.81 32.86
CA PRO A 462 20.58 0.35 32.06
C PRO A 462 21.54 0.00 30.91
N GLU A 463 22.51 -0.86 31.15
CA GLU A 463 23.48 -1.26 30.13
C GLU A 463 22.82 -2.10 29.02
N ALA A 464 21.92 -3.02 29.38
CA ALA A 464 21.15 -3.79 28.39
C ALA A 464 20.28 -2.88 27.52
N LEU A 465 19.54 -1.96 28.15
CA LEU A 465 18.70 -0.98 27.44
C LEU A 465 19.52 -0.06 26.53
N LYS A 466 20.67 0.44 27.01
CA LYS A 466 21.58 1.27 26.22
C LYS A 466 22.10 0.53 24.99
N ARG A 467 22.44 -0.76 25.13
CA ARG A 467 22.87 -1.59 23.99
C ARG A 467 21.76 -1.77 22.97
N ILE A 468 20.54 -2.07 23.42
CA ILE A 468 19.37 -2.18 22.53
C ILE A 468 19.17 -0.85 21.80
N GLN A 469 19.17 0.28 22.51
CA GLN A 469 18.97 1.60 21.93
C GLN A 469 20.01 1.91 20.85
N LEU A 470 21.30 1.76 21.18
CA LEU A 470 22.41 1.99 20.24
C LEU A 470 22.28 1.12 18.99
N SER A 471 21.99 -0.17 19.16
CA SER A 471 21.81 -1.10 18.05
C SER A 471 20.58 -0.75 17.20
N LEU A 472 19.47 -0.34 17.80
CA LEU A 472 18.30 0.10 17.04
C LEU A 472 18.54 1.42 16.30
N ASP A 473 19.27 2.38 16.89
CA ASP A 473 19.65 3.63 16.25
C ASP A 473 20.54 3.37 15.02
N GLN A 474 21.54 2.50 15.17
CA GLN A 474 22.42 2.09 14.07
C GLN A 474 21.64 1.36 12.97
N ALA A 475 20.79 0.40 13.35
CA ALA A 475 19.92 -0.29 12.40
C ALA A 475 19.01 0.69 11.63
N TYR A 476 18.38 1.64 12.34
CA TYR A 476 17.52 2.63 11.73
C TYR A 476 18.27 3.50 10.72
N SER A 477 19.48 3.95 11.06
CA SER A 477 20.33 4.75 10.16
C SER A 477 20.69 3.98 8.89
N GLU A 478 21.19 2.74 9.02
CA GLU A 478 21.58 1.90 7.87
C GLU A 478 20.39 1.61 6.94
N LEU A 479 19.24 1.26 7.52
CA LEU A 479 18.03 0.95 6.75
C LEU A 479 17.42 2.21 6.12
N SER A 480 17.57 3.39 6.73
CA SER A 480 17.16 4.66 6.13
C SER A 480 18.01 5.01 4.90
N PHE A 481 19.31 4.72 4.95
CA PHE A 481 20.18 4.85 3.77
C PHE A 481 19.74 3.91 2.65
N VAL A 482 19.44 2.65 2.98
CA VAL A 482 18.91 1.68 1.99
C VAL A 482 17.60 2.18 1.38
N GLU A 483 16.66 2.66 2.19
CA GLU A 483 15.39 3.19 1.68
C GLU A 483 15.62 4.38 0.74
N SER A 484 16.52 5.31 1.09
CA SER A 484 16.88 6.44 0.24
C SER A 484 17.50 6.00 -1.09
N GLU A 485 18.39 5.00 -1.08
CA GLU A 485 18.99 4.43 -2.30
C GLU A 485 17.95 3.68 -3.15
N LEU A 486 16.98 3.01 -2.53
CA LEU A 486 15.88 2.34 -3.24
C LEU A 486 14.92 3.35 -3.87
N GLN A 487 14.59 4.44 -3.17
CA GLN A 487 13.71 5.49 -3.68
C GLN A 487 14.37 6.30 -4.79
N SER A 488 15.65 6.65 -4.65
CA SER A 488 16.43 7.33 -5.69
C SER A 488 16.75 6.43 -6.90
N GLY A 489 16.64 5.10 -6.73
CA GLY A 489 16.87 4.08 -7.74
C GLY A 489 15.72 3.83 -8.72
N LYS A 490 14.61 4.57 -8.67
CA LYS A 490 13.47 4.41 -9.62
C LYS A 490 13.82 4.62 -11.10
N GLN A 491 15.02 5.14 -11.40
CA GLN A 491 15.63 5.25 -12.73
C GLN A 491 16.64 4.15 -13.07
N LEU A 492 16.64 3.02 -12.35
CA LEU A 492 17.31 1.80 -12.84
C LEU A 492 16.57 1.34 -14.10
N GLU A 493 17.01 1.82 -15.27
CA GLU A 493 16.66 1.26 -16.59
C GLU A 493 16.89 -0.25 -16.52
N LEU A 494 15.80 -1.00 -16.38
CA LEU A 494 15.80 -2.38 -15.93
C LEU A 494 16.13 -3.33 -17.10
N ASP A 495 17.41 -3.41 -17.41
CA ASP A 495 18.01 -4.47 -18.24
C ASP A 495 18.40 -5.71 -17.38
N LEU A 496 17.80 -5.84 -16.19
CA LEU A 496 18.10 -6.90 -15.21
C LEU A 496 16.94 -7.92 -15.12
N THR A 497 17.33 -9.18 -14.98
CA THR A 497 16.44 -10.35 -14.97
C THR A 497 15.31 -10.26 -13.94
N SER A 498 14.13 -10.76 -14.31
CA SER A 498 12.85 -10.64 -13.58
C SER A 498 12.87 -11.01 -12.08
N ASN A 499 13.79 -11.87 -11.64
CA ASN A 499 13.86 -12.29 -10.24
C ASN A 499 14.57 -11.29 -9.31
N LEU A 500 15.53 -10.51 -9.80
CA LEU A 500 16.17 -9.45 -9.02
C LEU A 500 15.23 -8.26 -8.85
N VAL A 501 14.44 -7.95 -9.88
CA VAL A 501 13.41 -6.91 -9.87
C VAL A 501 12.36 -7.19 -8.80
N LYS A 502 11.87 -8.43 -8.72
CA LYS A 502 10.91 -8.85 -7.69
C LYS A 502 11.47 -8.71 -6.28
N GLN A 503 12.73 -9.11 -6.07
CA GLN A 503 13.39 -8.95 -4.76
C GLN A 503 13.59 -7.48 -4.41
N TYR A 504 13.91 -6.64 -5.40
CA TYR A 504 14.05 -5.20 -5.23
C TYR A 504 12.72 -4.53 -4.88
N GLN A 505 11.63 -4.88 -5.58
CA GLN A 505 10.28 -4.40 -5.28
C GLN A 505 9.81 -4.84 -3.90
N GLN A 506 9.98 -6.12 -3.56
CA GLN A 506 9.63 -6.64 -2.24
C GLN A 506 10.39 -5.91 -1.11
N LEU A 507 11.69 -5.66 -1.30
CA LEU A 507 12.48 -4.91 -0.32
C LEU A 507 11.98 -3.46 -0.19
N THR A 508 11.58 -2.84 -1.30
CA THR A 508 11.02 -1.47 -1.31
C THR A 508 9.70 -1.38 -0.53
N GLU A 509 8.89 -2.44 -0.53
CA GLU A 509 7.62 -2.51 0.21
C GLU A 509 7.80 -2.88 1.70
N GLU A 510 8.70 -3.83 2.01
CA GLU A 510 8.87 -4.34 3.37
C GLU A 510 9.70 -3.40 4.27
N LEU A 511 10.68 -2.69 3.69
CA LEU A 511 11.66 -1.90 4.44
C LEU A 511 11.06 -0.72 5.22
N PRO A 512 10.11 0.08 4.67
CA PRO A 512 9.46 1.15 5.43
C PRO A 512 8.71 0.64 6.66
N ARG A 513 8.02 -0.50 6.53
CA ARG A 513 7.29 -1.14 7.65
C ARG A 513 8.24 -1.61 8.75
N LEU A 514 9.36 -2.20 8.37
CA LEU A 514 10.40 -2.61 9.33
C LEU A 514 10.98 -1.38 10.06
N ARG A 515 11.29 -0.31 9.32
CA ARG A 515 11.80 0.94 9.89
C ARG A 515 10.81 1.58 10.87
N GLN A 516 9.52 1.58 10.54
CA GLN A 516 8.47 2.07 11.44
C GLN A 516 8.42 1.27 12.75
N LYS A 517 8.48 -0.07 12.68
CA LYS A 517 8.54 -0.93 13.89
C LYS A 517 9.78 -0.65 14.74
N ILE A 518 10.94 -0.46 14.10
CA ILE A 518 12.17 -0.08 14.80
C ILE A 518 11.98 1.27 15.49
N ASN A 519 11.36 2.25 14.82
CA ASN A 519 11.11 3.57 15.39
C ASN A 519 10.17 3.52 16.61
N GLN A 520 9.09 2.74 16.52
CA GLN A 520 8.19 2.51 17.65
C GLN A 520 8.94 1.90 18.84
N LEU A 521 9.77 0.89 18.59
CA LEU A 521 10.57 0.28 19.65
C LEU A 521 11.57 1.27 20.27
N ARG A 522 12.21 2.11 19.46
CA ARG A 522 13.11 3.18 19.92
C ARG A 522 12.39 4.19 20.82
N ASN A 523 11.11 4.48 20.55
CA ASN A 523 10.31 5.42 21.36
C ASN A 523 9.80 4.79 22.66
N ILE A 524 9.57 3.47 22.67
CA ILE A 524 9.10 2.75 23.86
C ILE A 524 10.26 2.45 24.83
N LEU A 525 11.45 2.16 24.32
CA LEU A 525 12.58 1.70 25.12
C LEU A 525 12.98 2.65 26.28
N PRO A 526 12.97 3.99 26.13
CA PRO A 526 13.23 4.92 27.22
C PRO A 526 12.20 4.86 28.36
N LEU A 527 10.99 4.33 28.11
CA LEU A 527 9.94 4.20 29.12
C LEU A 527 10.11 2.95 29.99
N VAL A 528 10.90 1.97 29.54
CA VAL A 528 11.09 0.68 30.23
C VAL A 528 11.57 0.84 31.68
N PRO A 529 12.62 1.63 32.00
CA PRO A 529 13.06 1.82 33.39
C PRO A 529 11.95 2.30 34.34
N GLY A 530 11.09 3.19 33.86
CA GLY A 530 9.96 3.71 34.62
C GLY A 530 8.87 2.66 34.84
N PHE A 531 8.68 1.76 33.87
CA PHE A 531 7.75 0.64 33.94
C PHE A 531 8.22 -0.48 34.88
N VAL A 532 9.50 -0.87 34.81
CA VAL A 532 10.03 -1.95 35.67
C VAL A 532 10.50 -1.48 37.04
N ALA A 533 10.08 -0.28 37.46
CA ALA A 533 10.39 0.29 38.77
C ALA A 533 11.88 0.19 39.14
N GLN A 534 12.77 0.68 38.28
CA GLN A 534 14.22 0.54 38.51
C GLN A 534 14.69 1.11 39.86
N ASP A 535 14.10 2.24 40.29
CA ASP A 535 14.50 2.95 41.51
C ASP A 535 13.43 2.91 42.62
N SER A 536 12.39 2.09 42.45
CA SER A 536 11.26 2.02 43.39
C SER A 536 10.61 0.64 43.37
N LYS A 537 9.54 0.46 44.14
CA LYS A 537 8.61 -0.66 43.97
C LYS A 537 7.33 -0.12 43.35
N LYS A 538 6.84 -0.72 42.27
CA LYS A 538 5.56 -0.38 41.65
C LYS A 538 4.74 -1.63 41.41
N THR A 539 3.46 -1.55 41.71
CA THR A 539 2.48 -2.59 41.37
C THR A 539 1.52 -2.01 40.36
N TYR A 540 1.40 -2.68 39.22
CA TYR A 540 0.47 -2.33 38.17
C TYR A 540 -0.78 -3.20 38.30
N LEU A 541 -1.92 -2.54 38.20
CA LEU A 541 -3.21 -3.20 38.07
C LEU A 541 -3.52 -3.33 36.57
N VAL A 542 -3.68 -4.56 36.11
CA VAL A 542 -4.03 -4.89 34.72
C VAL A 542 -5.46 -5.38 34.70
N LEU A 543 -6.35 -4.73 33.97
CA LEU A 543 -7.77 -5.10 33.89
C LEU A 543 -8.04 -5.89 32.62
N PHE A 544 -8.58 -7.10 32.76
CA PHE A 544 -8.95 -7.94 31.64
C PHE A 544 -10.45 -7.79 31.37
N GLN A 545 -10.76 -7.19 30.22
CA GLN A 545 -12.13 -6.87 29.83
C GLN A 545 -12.70 -7.90 28.84
N ASN A 546 -13.90 -8.39 29.13
CA ASN A 546 -14.71 -9.22 28.25
C ASN A 546 -15.53 -8.31 27.33
N SER A 547 -15.12 -8.19 26.07
CA SER A 547 -15.81 -7.38 25.07
C SER A 547 -17.20 -7.93 24.67
N ALA A 548 -17.55 -9.16 25.05
CA ALA A 548 -18.89 -9.71 24.83
C ALA A 548 -19.95 -9.06 25.75
N GLU A 549 -19.53 -8.45 26.85
CA GLU A 549 -20.39 -7.75 27.79
C GLU A 549 -20.03 -6.27 27.80
N LEU A 550 -20.66 -5.50 26.91
CA LEU A 550 -20.27 -4.12 26.66
C LEU A 550 -20.36 -3.25 27.93
N ARG A 551 -19.31 -2.45 28.10
CA ARG A 551 -19.20 -1.32 29.03
C ARG A 551 -18.57 -0.14 28.27
N PRO A 552 -18.65 1.09 28.79
CA PRO A 552 -18.14 2.28 28.12
C PRO A 552 -16.66 2.21 27.70
N THR A 553 -15.80 1.47 28.41
CA THR A 553 -14.39 1.26 28.03
C THR A 553 -14.15 0.07 27.09
N GLY A 554 -15.20 -0.57 26.58
CA GLY A 554 -15.10 -1.65 25.58
C GLY A 554 -15.39 -3.07 26.08
N GLY A 555 -15.61 -3.30 27.37
CA GLY A 555 -16.01 -4.61 27.88
C GLY A 555 -16.11 -4.71 29.41
N PHE A 556 -16.70 -5.78 29.92
CA PHE A 556 -16.87 -6.02 31.35
C PHE A 556 -15.56 -6.48 31.99
N ILE A 557 -15.17 -5.92 33.13
CA ILE A 557 -13.93 -6.34 33.83
C ILE A 557 -14.20 -7.68 34.52
N GLY A 558 -13.73 -8.78 33.93
CA GLY A 558 -13.96 -10.14 34.46
C GLY A 558 -12.84 -10.63 35.38
N SER A 559 -11.62 -10.12 35.20
CA SER A 559 -10.47 -10.45 36.04
C SER A 559 -9.49 -9.29 36.09
N TYR A 560 -8.61 -9.33 37.10
CA TYR A 560 -7.52 -8.37 37.23
C TYR A 560 -6.20 -9.08 37.50
N GLY A 561 -5.13 -8.51 36.99
CA GLY A 561 -3.76 -8.92 37.26
C GLY A 561 -3.05 -7.89 38.12
N LEU A 562 -2.30 -8.35 39.12
CA LEU A 562 -1.36 -7.51 39.87
C LEU A 562 0.05 -7.88 39.43
N LEU A 563 0.75 -6.89 38.85
CA LEU A 563 2.09 -7.05 38.31
C LEU A 563 3.05 -6.16 39.10
N SER A 564 3.86 -6.77 39.97
CA SER A 564 4.74 -6.02 40.87
C SER A 564 6.18 -6.04 40.39
N PHE A 565 6.78 -4.86 40.20
CA PHE A 565 8.19 -4.72 39.90
C PHE A 565 8.95 -4.04 41.05
N GLU A 566 10.19 -4.47 41.27
CA GLU A 566 11.13 -3.79 42.15
C GLU A 566 12.55 -3.93 41.59
N LYS A 567 13.29 -2.82 41.57
CA LYS A 567 14.70 -2.79 41.11
C LYS A 567 14.90 -3.41 39.73
N GLY A 568 13.94 -3.20 38.84
CA GLY A 568 14.01 -3.71 37.46
C GLY A 568 13.62 -5.17 37.28
N LYS A 569 13.08 -5.84 38.30
CA LYS A 569 12.70 -7.26 38.27
C LYS A 569 11.22 -7.44 38.55
N LEU A 570 10.60 -8.41 37.89
CA LEU A 570 9.21 -8.80 38.14
C LEU A 570 9.14 -9.66 39.41
N LEU A 571 8.67 -9.10 40.52
CA LEU A 571 8.58 -9.80 41.80
C LEU A 571 7.43 -10.82 41.84
N ASP A 572 6.26 -10.39 41.40
CA ASP A 572 5.04 -11.18 41.50
C ASP A 572 4.10 -10.85 40.34
N PHE A 573 3.41 -11.89 39.86
CA PHE A 573 2.35 -11.79 38.88
C PHE A 573 1.24 -12.74 39.29
N SER A 574 0.15 -12.16 39.76
CA SER A 574 -1.08 -12.88 40.10
C SER A 574 -2.21 -12.38 39.21
N VAL A 575 -3.08 -13.31 38.80
CA VAL A 575 -4.33 -12.99 38.11
C VAL A 575 -5.45 -13.60 38.92
N GLU A 576 -6.41 -12.77 39.30
CA GLU A 576 -7.56 -13.17 40.10
C GLU A 576 -8.85 -12.80 39.37
N ASP A 577 -9.90 -13.55 39.69
CA ASP A 577 -11.25 -13.23 39.26
C ASP A 577 -11.72 -11.93 39.95
N ILE A 578 -12.43 -11.07 39.22
CA ILE A 578 -12.86 -9.76 39.74
C ILE A 578 -13.75 -9.88 40.98
N TYR A 579 -14.50 -10.98 41.13
CA TYR A 579 -15.35 -11.23 42.29
C TYR A 579 -14.54 -11.42 43.58
N ALA A 580 -13.27 -11.86 43.47
CA ALA A 580 -12.36 -11.95 44.61
C ALA A 580 -12.06 -10.56 45.19
N ALA A 581 -11.85 -9.56 44.33
CA ALA A 581 -11.69 -8.18 44.76
C ALA A 581 -13.01 -7.63 45.33
N ASP A 582 -14.13 -7.79 44.62
CA ASP A 582 -15.44 -7.30 45.08
C ASP A 582 -15.86 -7.87 46.44
N GLY A 583 -15.47 -9.10 46.76
CA GLY A 583 -15.73 -9.73 48.06
C GLY A 583 -14.79 -9.29 49.19
N GLN A 584 -13.61 -8.76 48.87
CA GLN A 584 -12.59 -8.36 49.84
C GLN A 584 -12.55 -6.85 50.10
N LEU A 585 -12.94 -6.04 49.11
CA LEU A 585 -12.98 -4.59 49.22
C LEU A 585 -13.99 -4.17 50.29
N LYS A 586 -13.51 -3.38 51.26
CA LYS A 586 -14.33 -2.84 52.35
C LYS A 586 -14.68 -1.40 52.04
N GLY A 587 -15.97 -1.09 52.00
CA GLY A 587 -16.45 0.26 51.75
C GLY A 587 -17.75 0.23 50.97
N PHE A 588 -18.55 1.28 51.13
CA PHE A 588 -19.71 1.51 50.31
C PHE A 588 -19.42 2.69 49.40
N VAL A 589 -19.46 2.46 48.09
CA VAL A 589 -19.43 3.52 47.09
C VAL A 589 -20.80 3.56 46.44
N GLU A 590 -21.42 4.73 46.45
CA GLU A 590 -22.76 4.90 45.87
C GLU A 590 -22.67 4.72 44.36
N PRO A 591 -23.38 3.73 43.77
CA PRO A 591 -23.34 3.51 42.34
C PRO A 591 -24.01 4.67 41.59
N PRO A 592 -23.51 5.03 40.40
CA PRO A 592 -24.22 5.89 39.46
C PRO A 592 -25.68 5.48 39.33
N ALA A 593 -26.60 6.46 39.26
CA ALA A 593 -28.04 6.21 39.21
C ALA A 593 -28.45 5.12 38.20
N PRO A 594 -27.88 5.06 36.97
CA PRO A 594 -28.20 4.00 36.01
C PRO A 594 -27.79 2.59 36.48
N ILE A 595 -26.66 2.43 37.16
CA ILE A 595 -26.24 1.13 37.71
C ILE A 595 -27.23 0.68 38.79
N LYS A 596 -27.66 1.61 39.64
CA LYS A 596 -28.65 1.34 40.69
C LYS A 596 -30.03 0.99 40.13
N GLU A 597 -30.50 1.77 39.15
CA GLU A 597 -31.85 1.66 38.58
C GLU A 597 -31.99 0.44 37.65
N PHE A 598 -31.02 0.24 36.74
CA PHE A 598 -31.15 -0.77 35.69
C PHE A 598 -30.47 -2.10 36.01
N LEU A 599 -29.40 -2.10 36.80
CA LEU A 599 -28.71 -3.33 37.20
C LEU A 599 -29.13 -3.82 38.60
N GLY A 600 -29.96 -3.05 39.32
CA GLY A 600 -30.42 -3.39 40.67
C GLY A 600 -29.27 -3.49 41.69
N GLN A 601 -28.12 -2.89 41.38
CA GLN A 601 -26.95 -2.96 42.24
C GLN A 601 -26.98 -1.80 43.23
N ASN A 602 -26.99 -2.12 44.52
CA ASN A 602 -27.01 -1.11 45.57
C ASN A 602 -25.62 -0.56 45.92
N THR A 603 -24.56 -1.23 45.48
CA THR A 603 -23.15 -0.84 45.70
C THR A 603 -22.44 -0.79 44.35
N TRP A 604 -21.54 0.17 44.17
CA TRP A 604 -20.67 0.19 42.98
C TRP A 604 -19.51 -0.78 43.16
N PHE A 605 -19.50 -1.84 42.35
CA PHE A 605 -18.47 -2.86 42.39
C PHE A 605 -17.29 -2.51 41.47
N PHE A 606 -16.12 -3.05 41.79
CA PHE A 606 -14.91 -2.79 41.01
C PHE A 606 -15.02 -3.31 39.57
N ARG A 607 -15.75 -4.42 39.37
CA ARG A 607 -16.10 -4.94 38.04
C ARG A 607 -16.88 -3.97 37.14
N ASP A 608 -17.57 -3.01 37.75
CA ASP A 608 -18.39 -2.00 37.09
C ASP A 608 -17.73 -0.60 37.16
N SER A 609 -16.48 -0.52 37.61
CA SER A 609 -15.73 0.74 37.76
C SER A 609 -15.49 1.44 36.43
N ASN A 610 -15.46 0.72 35.32
CA ASN A 610 -15.31 1.26 33.97
C ASN A 610 -16.60 1.83 33.37
N TRP A 611 -17.38 2.51 34.22
CA TRP A 611 -18.64 3.14 33.86
C TRP A 611 -18.45 4.40 32.99
N ASP A 612 -17.30 5.06 33.07
CA ASP A 612 -16.96 6.18 32.19
C ASP A 612 -15.87 5.72 31.19
N PRO A 613 -15.92 6.15 29.91
CA PRO A 613 -14.83 5.88 28.98
C PRO A 613 -13.48 6.48 29.46
N ASP A 614 -13.49 7.50 30.32
CA ASP A 614 -12.32 8.03 30.99
C ASP A 614 -12.04 7.25 32.29
N PHE A 615 -10.90 6.54 32.31
CA PHE A 615 -10.44 5.80 33.49
C PHE A 615 -10.04 6.70 34.66
N LEU A 616 -9.60 7.94 34.41
CA LEU A 616 -9.29 8.87 35.50
C LEU A 616 -10.58 9.27 36.22
N VAL A 617 -11.63 9.61 35.46
CA VAL A 617 -12.97 9.91 36.01
C VAL A 617 -13.55 8.71 36.75
N SER A 618 -13.36 7.51 36.20
CA SER A 618 -13.76 6.26 36.83
C SER A 618 -13.00 5.96 38.12
N ALA A 619 -11.74 6.38 38.24
CA ALA A 619 -10.87 6.15 39.40
C ALA A 619 -10.96 7.23 40.49
N GLU A 620 -11.47 8.43 40.17
CA GLU A 620 -11.67 9.52 41.14
C GLU A 620 -12.88 9.32 42.06
N ARG A 621 -13.80 8.45 41.68
CA ARG A 621 -15.07 8.18 42.38
C ARG A 621 -14.98 6.88 43.18
#